data_AF-A0A8J4UHI8-F1
#
_entry.id   AF-A0A8J4UHI8-F1
#
_cell.length_a   1.000
_cell.length_b   1.000
_cell.length_c   1.000
_cell.angle_alpha   90.00
_cell.angle_beta   90.00
_cell.angle_gamma   90.00
#
_symmetry.space_group_name_H-M   'P 1'
#
loop_
_entity.id
_entity.type
_entity.pdbx_description
1 polymer ?
#
loop_
_entity_poly.entity_id
_entity_poly.type
_entity_poly.pdbx_seq_one_letter_code
_entity_poly.pdbx_strand_id
1 'polypeptide(L)'
;MSMLPTFGFTQEQVACVCEVLQQGGNIERLGRFLWSLPACEHLHKNESVLKAKAVVAFHRGNFRELYKILESHQFSPHNHPKLQQLWLKAHYIEAEKLRGRPLGAVGKYRVRRKFPLPRSIWDGEETSYCFKEKSRSVLREWYTHNPYPSPREKRELAEATGLTTTQVSNWFKNRRQRDRAAEAKE
;
A
#
# COMPACT_ATOMS: atom_id res chain seq x y z
N MET A 1 -11.01 33.10 25.94
CA MET A 1 -9.77 32.91 25.15
C MET A 1 -8.81 32.08 25.99
N SER A 2 -8.61 30.79 25.69
CA SER A 2 -7.64 29.97 26.42
C SER A 2 -6.24 30.30 25.91
N MET A 3 -5.45 31.02 26.71
CA MET A 3 -4.02 31.18 26.47
C MET A 3 -3.35 29.81 26.59
N LEU A 4 -2.80 29.30 25.48
CA LEU A 4 -1.94 28.13 25.53
C LEU A 4 -0.59 28.59 26.12
N PRO A 5 -0.07 27.92 27.16
CA PRO A 5 1.22 28.28 27.73
C PRO A 5 2.32 28.07 26.68
N THR A 6 3.20 29.05 26.51
CA THR A 6 4.44 28.93 25.73
C THR A 6 5.40 28.00 26.45
N PHE A 7 5.24 26.68 26.25
CA PHE A 7 6.17 25.67 26.73
C PHE A 7 7.07 25.21 25.58
N GLY A 8 8.34 25.60 25.62
CA GLY A 8 9.34 25.26 24.62
C GLY A 8 9.85 23.84 24.82
N PHE A 9 9.10 22.85 24.34
CA PHE A 9 9.62 21.48 24.24
C PHE A 9 10.78 21.43 23.23
N THR A 10 11.81 20.65 23.54
CA THR A 10 12.85 20.31 22.55
C THR A 10 12.26 19.39 21.47
N GLN A 11 12.91 19.29 20.32
CA GLN A 11 12.46 18.40 19.23
C GLN A 11 12.35 16.94 19.69
N GLU A 12 13.28 16.49 20.52
CA GLU A 12 13.30 15.13 21.10
C GLU A 12 12.13 14.90 22.04
N GLN A 13 11.80 15.90 22.88
CA GLN A 13 10.63 15.83 23.76
C GLN A 13 9.34 15.78 22.96
N VAL A 14 9.20 16.61 21.92
CA VAL A 14 8.04 16.58 21.03
C VAL A 14 7.92 15.24 20.31
N ALA A 15 9.03 14.70 19.79
CA ALA A 15 9.07 13.40 19.15
C ALA A 15 8.63 12.28 20.13
N CYS A 16 9.16 12.29 21.35
CA CYS A 16 8.80 11.34 22.40
C CYS A 16 7.30 11.40 22.74
N VAL A 17 6.74 12.60 22.94
CA VAL A 17 5.30 12.79 23.21
C VAL A 17 4.46 12.27 22.04
N CYS A 18 4.88 12.52 20.79
CA CYS A 18 4.19 11.99 19.61
C CYS A 18 4.16 10.46 19.61
N GLU A 19 5.27 9.79 19.91
CA GLU A 19 5.33 8.32 19.95
C GLU A 19 4.46 7.75 21.08
N VAL A 20 4.54 8.30 22.29
CA VAL A 20 3.77 7.84 23.45
C VAL A 20 2.26 7.97 23.21
N LEU A 21 1.80 9.12 22.69
CA LEU A 21 0.38 9.33 22.41
C LEU A 21 -0.13 8.43 21.28
N GLN A 22 0.70 8.11 20.28
CA GLN A 22 0.37 7.15 19.23
C GLN A 22 0.26 5.72 19.78
N GLN A 23 1.21 5.28 20.60
CA GLN A 23 1.20 3.95 21.22
C GLN A 23 0.02 3.77 22.18
N GLY A 24 -0.31 4.81 22.94
CA GLY A 24 -1.48 4.83 23.83
C GLY A 24 -2.83 4.96 23.10
N GLY A 25 -2.85 5.07 21.77
CA GLY A 25 -4.08 5.15 20.97
C GLY A 25 -4.89 6.44 21.15
N ASN A 26 -4.35 7.46 21.83
CA ASN A 26 -5.08 8.68 22.15
C ASN A 26 -4.95 9.73 21.03
N ILE A 27 -5.53 9.42 19.87
CA ILE A 27 -5.34 10.21 18.64
C ILE A 27 -5.93 11.62 18.74
N GLU A 28 -7.01 11.81 19.52
CA GLU A 28 -7.59 13.14 19.75
C GLU A 28 -6.68 14.04 20.58
N ARG A 29 -6.03 13.51 21.63
CA ARG A 29 -5.03 14.27 22.38
C ARG A 29 -3.80 14.56 21.51
N LEU A 30 -3.37 13.61 20.69
CA LEU A 30 -2.29 13.82 19.72
C LEU A 30 -2.62 14.97 18.76
N GLY A 31 -3.84 15.00 18.23
CA GLY A 31 -4.29 16.08 17.35
C GLY A 31 -4.26 17.46 18.01
N ARG A 32 -4.65 17.56 19.29
CA ARG A 32 -4.56 18.83 20.05
C ARG A 32 -3.11 19.22 20.33
N PHE A 33 -2.28 18.26 20.72
CA PHE A 33 -0.85 18.50 20.95
C PHE A 33 -0.16 19.03 19.70
N LEU A 34 -0.38 18.39 18.54
CA LEU A 34 0.17 18.83 17.26
C LEU A 34 -0.28 20.25 16.88
N TRP A 35 -1.52 20.62 17.22
CA TRP A 35 -2.04 21.97 16.98
C TRP A 35 -1.42 23.02 17.91
N SER A 36 -1.04 22.64 19.13
CA SER A 36 -0.36 23.53 20.08
C SER A 36 1.13 23.74 19.81
N LEU A 37 1.73 22.99 18.86
CA LEU A 37 3.16 23.14 18.56
C LEU A 37 3.45 24.51 17.93
N PRO A 38 4.57 25.16 18.28
CA PRO A 38 4.96 26.42 17.68
C PRO A 38 5.27 26.24 16.19
N ALA A 39 5.09 27.31 15.41
CA ALA A 39 5.36 27.35 13.97
C ALA A 39 6.87 27.37 13.66
N CYS A 40 7.59 26.34 14.12
CA CYS A 40 9.01 26.13 13.86
C CYS A 40 9.18 25.12 12.73
N GLU A 41 9.81 25.55 11.63
CA GLU A 41 9.96 24.73 10.43
C GLU A 41 10.71 23.40 10.70
N HIS A 42 11.78 23.46 11.48
CA HIS A 42 12.58 22.28 11.85
C HIS A 42 11.76 21.25 12.64
N LEU A 43 10.89 21.72 13.54
CA LEU A 43 10.03 20.85 14.32
C LEU A 43 9.00 20.12 13.44
N HIS A 44 8.45 20.82 12.46
CA HIS A 44 7.46 20.23 11.55
C HIS A 44 8.05 19.32 10.48
N LYS A 45 9.38 19.37 10.27
CA LYS A 45 10.13 18.42 9.44
C LYS A 45 10.57 17.16 10.20
N ASN A 46 10.44 17.15 11.53
CA ASN A 46 10.78 15.98 12.34
C ASN A 46 9.89 14.78 11.96
N GLU A 47 10.51 13.63 11.73
CA GLU A 47 9.84 12.44 11.22
C GLU A 47 8.72 11.94 12.14
N SER A 48 8.93 11.95 13.46
CA SER A 48 7.92 11.54 14.45
C SER A 48 6.70 12.46 14.43
N VAL A 49 6.91 13.76 14.22
CA VAL A 49 5.84 14.76 14.09
C VAL A 49 5.08 14.56 12.77
N LEU A 50 5.77 14.34 11.66
CA LEU A 50 5.16 14.06 10.36
C LEU A 50 4.33 12.76 10.40
N LYS A 51 4.87 11.70 10.99
CA LYS A 51 4.15 10.43 11.21
C LYS A 51 2.91 10.65 12.07
N ALA A 52 3.02 11.39 13.17
CA ALA A 52 1.88 11.72 14.02
C ALA A 52 0.80 12.52 13.26
N LYS A 53 1.19 13.51 12.45
CA LYS A 53 0.28 14.25 11.58
C LYS A 53 -0.43 13.33 10.58
N ALA A 54 0.29 12.40 9.95
CA ALA A 54 -0.29 11.41 9.05
C ALA A 54 -1.33 10.52 9.75
N VAL A 55 -1.02 10.04 10.96
CA VAL A 55 -1.96 9.25 11.78
C VAL A 55 -3.23 10.04 12.12
N VAL A 56 -3.09 11.30 12.54
CA VAL A 56 -4.23 12.18 12.85
C VAL A 56 -5.06 12.48 11.59
N ALA A 57 -4.41 12.75 10.45
CA ALA A 57 -5.09 12.98 9.18
C ALA A 57 -5.92 11.76 8.76
N PHE A 58 -5.36 10.55 8.88
CA PHE A 58 -6.08 9.30 8.63
C PHE A 58 -7.28 9.13 9.56
N HIS A 59 -7.12 9.35 10.86
CA HIS A 59 -8.20 9.22 11.86
C HIS A 59 -9.36 10.16 11.59
N ARG A 60 -9.07 11.39 11.15
CA ARG A 60 -10.08 12.41 10.79
C ARG A 60 -10.70 12.20 9.41
N GLY A 61 -10.28 11.18 8.66
CA GLY A 61 -10.71 10.94 7.28
C GLY A 61 -10.21 11.99 6.28
N ASN A 62 -9.23 12.83 6.65
CA ASN A 62 -8.62 13.79 5.75
C ASN A 62 -7.51 13.12 4.93
N PHE A 63 -7.92 12.27 3.99
CA PHE A 63 -6.98 11.48 3.20
C PHE A 63 -6.12 12.31 2.25
N ARG A 64 -6.61 13.46 1.78
CA ARG A 64 -5.83 14.38 0.95
C ARG A 64 -4.57 14.87 1.67
N GLU A 65 -4.71 15.26 2.94
CA GLU A 65 -3.57 15.69 3.75
C GLU A 65 -2.64 14.52 4.08
N LEU A 66 -3.20 13.34 4.37
CA LEU A 66 -2.41 12.12 4.55
C LEU A 66 -1.51 11.87 3.33
N TYR A 67 -2.07 11.85 2.11
CA TYR A 67 -1.29 11.60 0.91
C TYR A 67 -0.19 12.64 0.71
N LYS A 68 -0.53 13.92 0.89
CA LYS A 68 0.44 15.02 0.82
C LYS A 68 1.61 14.82 1.76
N ILE A 69 1.36 14.47 3.04
CA ILE A 69 2.43 14.23 4.02
C ILE A 69 3.31 13.06 3.57
N LEU A 70 2.67 11.95 3.18
CA LEU A 70 3.38 10.73 2.81
C LEU A 70 4.19 10.91 1.53
N GLU A 71 3.76 11.70 0.55
CA GLU A 71 4.48 11.92 -0.70
C GLU A 71 5.58 12.98 -0.59
N SER A 72 5.44 13.96 0.31
CA SER A 72 6.31 15.14 0.33
C SER A 72 7.58 14.98 1.17
N HIS A 73 7.69 13.95 2.01
CA HIS A 73 8.81 13.79 2.95
C HIS A 73 9.34 12.36 2.92
N GLN A 74 10.66 12.19 2.93
CA GLN A 74 11.27 10.87 3.04
C GLN A 74 11.18 10.36 4.48
N PHE A 75 10.73 9.12 4.65
CA PHE A 75 10.68 8.44 5.93
C PHE A 75 11.76 7.38 6.02
N SER A 76 12.22 7.13 7.23
CA SER A 76 13.13 6.06 7.59
C SER A 76 12.45 4.69 7.48
N PRO A 77 13.18 3.62 7.10
CA PRO A 77 12.62 2.30 6.86
C PRO A 77 11.78 1.72 8.01
N HIS A 78 12.15 2.02 9.27
CA HIS A 78 11.42 1.54 10.45
C HIS A 78 9.98 2.09 10.53
N ASN A 79 9.69 3.25 9.92
CA ASN A 79 8.35 3.82 9.87
C ASN A 79 7.54 3.34 8.66
N HIS A 80 8.18 2.79 7.62
CA HIS A 80 7.53 2.40 6.36
C HIS A 80 6.33 1.46 6.58
N PRO A 81 6.41 0.35 7.35
CA PRO A 81 5.28 -0.57 7.45
C PRO A 81 3.99 0.09 7.96
N LYS A 82 4.11 1.00 8.92
CA LYS A 82 2.97 1.73 9.48
C LYS A 82 2.38 2.71 8.47
N LEU A 83 3.23 3.47 7.77
CA LEU A 83 2.80 4.48 6.80
C LEU A 83 2.20 3.85 5.54
N GLN A 84 2.79 2.75 5.06
CA GLN A 84 2.24 1.94 3.97
C GLN A 84 0.84 1.40 4.32
N GLN A 85 0.63 0.96 5.56
CA GLN A 85 -0.70 0.53 6.01
C GLN A 85 -1.72 1.69 5.98
N LEU A 86 -1.34 2.90 6.39
CA LEU A 86 -2.22 4.07 6.33
C LEU A 86 -2.59 4.41 4.89
N TRP A 87 -1.60 4.48 3.99
CA TRP A 87 -1.79 4.71 2.56
C TRP A 87 -2.79 3.73 1.95
N LEU A 88 -2.54 2.43 2.15
CA LEU A 88 -3.36 1.36 1.59
C LEU A 88 -4.79 1.39 2.15
N LYS A 89 -4.94 1.53 3.48
CA LYS A 89 -6.25 1.57 4.12
C LYS A 89 -7.05 2.79 3.66
N ALA A 90 -6.43 3.96 3.52
CA ALA A 90 -7.11 5.18 3.09
C ALA A 90 -7.70 5.00 1.67
N HIS A 91 -6.89 4.52 0.72
CA HIS A 91 -7.38 4.24 -0.62
C HIS A 91 -8.42 3.13 -0.68
N TYR A 92 -8.34 2.11 0.19
CA TYR A 92 -9.40 1.10 0.28
C TYR A 92 -10.71 1.71 0.77
N ILE A 93 -10.68 2.55 1.81
CA ILE A 93 -11.87 3.22 2.35
C ILE A 93 -12.52 4.10 1.27
N GLU A 94 -11.73 4.91 0.56
CA GLU A 94 -12.25 5.75 -0.53
C GLU A 94 -12.89 4.91 -1.66
N ALA A 95 -12.22 3.83 -2.05
CA ALA A 95 -12.72 2.94 -3.10
C ALA A 95 -13.96 2.13 -2.67
N GLU A 96 -14.06 1.75 -1.39
CA GLU A 96 -15.26 1.11 -0.82
C GLU A 96 -16.43 2.09 -0.77
N LYS A 97 -16.18 3.32 -0.32
CA LYS A 97 -17.19 4.40 -0.28
C LYS A 97 -17.72 4.71 -1.68
N LEU A 98 -16.86 4.80 -2.68
CA LEU A 98 -17.27 5.03 -4.08
C LEU A 98 -18.10 3.86 -4.65
N ARG A 99 -17.79 2.61 -4.26
CA ARG A 99 -18.47 1.42 -4.76
C ARG A 99 -19.74 1.06 -3.99
N GLY A 100 -19.95 1.63 -2.80
CA GLY A 100 -21.05 1.29 -1.89
C GLY A 100 -21.00 -0.14 -1.35
N ARG A 101 -19.85 -0.85 -1.46
CA ARG A 101 -19.69 -2.22 -0.96
C ARG A 101 -18.23 -2.54 -0.62
N PRO A 102 -17.98 -3.50 0.30
CA PRO A 102 -16.63 -3.91 0.67
C PRO A 102 -15.78 -4.38 -0.53
N LEU A 103 -14.46 -4.14 -0.45
CA LEU A 103 -13.51 -4.63 -1.45
C LEU A 103 -13.08 -6.06 -1.12
N GLY A 104 -13.34 -6.97 -2.05
CA GLY A 104 -12.69 -8.29 -2.08
C GLY A 104 -11.22 -8.20 -2.51
N ALA A 105 -10.53 -9.35 -2.51
CA ALA A 105 -9.10 -9.44 -2.82
C ALA A 105 -8.71 -8.80 -4.17
N VAL A 106 -9.51 -9.04 -5.23
CA VAL A 106 -9.29 -8.45 -6.56
C VAL A 106 -9.48 -6.93 -6.54
N GLY A 107 -10.46 -6.44 -5.77
CA GLY A 107 -10.69 -5.01 -5.61
C GLY A 107 -9.48 -4.32 -4.96
N LYS A 108 -8.98 -4.88 -3.84
CA LYS A 108 -7.78 -4.38 -3.16
C LYS A 108 -6.55 -4.43 -4.07
N TYR A 109 -6.39 -5.49 -4.86
CA TYR A 109 -5.32 -5.58 -5.87
C TYR A 109 -5.40 -4.45 -6.89
N ARG A 110 -6.58 -4.16 -7.45
CA ARG A 110 -6.78 -3.05 -8.41
C ARG A 110 -6.44 -1.70 -7.79
N VAL A 111 -6.81 -1.48 -6.54
CA VAL A 111 -6.46 -0.24 -5.81
C VAL A 111 -4.95 -0.09 -5.65
N ARG A 112 -4.24 -1.13 -5.20
CA ARG A 112 -2.76 -1.11 -5.09
C ARG A 112 -2.06 -0.83 -6.41
N ARG A 113 -2.62 -1.34 -7.52
CA ARG A 113 -2.09 -1.09 -8.87
C ARG A 113 -2.35 0.33 -9.35
N LYS A 114 -3.48 0.92 -8.97
CA LYS A 114 -3.85 2.30 -9.35
C LYS A 114 -3.09 3.34 -8.52
N PHE A 115 -2.83 3.03 -7.25
CA PHE A 115 -2.17 3.90 -6.28
C PHE A 115 -0.98 3.18 -5.64
N PRO A 116 0.16 3.06 -6.36
CA PRO A 116 1.35 2.44 -5.82
C PRO A 116 1.88 3.20 -4.59
N LEU A 117 2.68 2.53 -3.76
CA LEU A 117 3.31 3.18 -2.62
C LEU A 117 4.32 4.25 -3.12
N PRO A 118 4.31 5.47 -2.55
CA PRO A 118 5.29 6.48 -2.92
C PRO A 118 6.69 6.12 -2.38
N ARG A 119 7.73 6.54 -3.10
CA ARG A 119 9.16 6.25 -2.80
C ARG A 119 9.62 6.77 -1.43
N SER A 120 8.91 7.75 -0.90
CA SER A 120 9.07 8.30 0.44
C SER A 120 8.83 7.29 1.57
N ILE A 121 8.00 6.28 1.35
CA ILE A 121 7.65 5.25 2.34
C ILE A 121 7.89 3.83 1.82
N TRP A 122 8.65 3.70 0.74
CA TRP A 122 8.94 2.43 0.09
C TRP A 122 10.27 2.51 -0.66
N ASP A 123 11.15 1.57 -0.38
CA ASP A 123 12.45 1.38 -1.02
C ASP A 123 12.38 1.08 -2.51
N GLY A 124 11.20 0.68 -3.00
CA GLY A 124 11.00 0.44 -4.42
C GLY A 124 11.29 -0.97 -4.88
N GLU A 125 11.43 -1.93 -3.96
CA GLU A 125 11.53 -3.34 -4.31
C GLU A 125 10.23 -3.82 -4.94
N GLU A 126 10.11 -3.68 -6.25
CA GLU A 126 8.91 -4.03 -6.99
C GLU A 126 8.61 -5.53 -6.83
N THR A 127 7.50 -5.84 -6.17
CA THR A 127 6.96 -7.20 -6.22
C THR A 127 6.41 -7.41 -7.63
N SER A 128 7.23 -7.95 -8.54
CA SER A 128 6.75 -8.33 -9.87
C SER A 128 5.74 -9.47 -9.73
N TYR A 129 4.46 -9.12 -9.77
CA TYR A 129 3.35 -10.08 -9.87
C TYR A 129 3.28 -10.74 -11.26
N CYS A 130 4.03 -10.23 -12.23
CA CYS A 130 4.21 -10.84 -13.53
C CYS A 130 5.33 -11.89 -13.45
N PHE A 131 5.06 -13.07 -14.01
CA PHE A 131 6.12 -14.06 -14.22
C PHE A 131 7.21 -13.47 -15.10
N LYS A 132 8.47 -13.88 -14.89
CA LYS A 132 9.61 -13.50 -15.73
C LYS A 132 9.31 -13.85 -17.19
N GLU A 133 9.85 -13.08 -18.14
CA GLU A 133 9.52 -13.29 -19.56
C GLU A 133 9.88 -14.71 -20.03
N LYS A 134 10.98 -15.30 -19.52
CA LYS A 134 11.34 -16.70 -19.75
C LYS A 134 10.23 -17.68 -19.32
N SER A 135 9.65 -17.50 -18.13
CA SER A 135 8.54 -18.34 -17.66
C SER A 135 7.29 -18.11 -18.53
N ARG A 136 7.06 -16.88 -18.99
CA ARG A 136 5.93 -16.54 -19.86
C ARG A 136 6.06 -17.16 -21.25
N SER A 137 7.25 -17.17 -21.84
CA SER A 137 7.48 -17.75 -23.18
C SER A 137 7.18 -19.25 -23.17
N VAL A 138 7.70 -19.99 -22.18
CA VAL A 138 7.42 -21.43 -22.01
C VAL A 138 5.92 -21.71 -21.90
N LEU A 139 5.19 -20.95 -21.07
CA LEU A 139 3.75 -21.14 -20.91
C LEU A 139 2.97 -20.81 -22.20
N ARG A 140 3.36 -19.76 -22.95
CA ARG A 140 2.72 -19.39 -24.22
C ARG A 140 2.95 -20.44 -25.29
N GLU A 141 4.18 -20.91 -25.43
CA GLU A 141 4.56 -21.96 -26.39
C GLU A 141 3.82 -23.27 -26.07
N TRP A 142 3.73 -23.66 -24.80
CA TRP A 142 2.95 -24.84 -24.44
C TRP A 142 1.46 -24.66 -24.79
N TYR A 143 0.91 -23.47 -24.53
CA TYR A 143 -0.51 -23.21 -24.75
C TYR A 143 -0.93 -23.31 -26.21
N THR A 144 -0.05 -22.97 -27.16
CA THR A 144 -0.36 -23.14 -28.60
C THR A 144 -0.49 -24.62 -28.99
N HIS A 145 0.19 -25.51 -28.27
CA HIS A 145 0.14 -26.96 -28.50
C HIS A 145 -0.99 -27.61 -27.71
N ASN A 146 -1.12 -27.31 -26.42
CA ASN A 146 -2.12 -27.90 -25.53
C ASN A 146 -2.62 -26.88 -24.48
N PRO A 147 -3.84 -26.32 -24.64
CA PRO A 147 -4.42 -25.37 -23.69
C PRO A 147 -4.98 -26.02 -22.41
N TYR A 148 -4.99 -27.36 -22.29
CA TYR A 148 -5.51 -28.12 -21.16
C TYR A 148 -4.49 -29.15 -20.64
N PRO A 149 -3.37 -28.72 -20.03
CA PRO A 149 -2.38 -29.63 -19.48
C PRO A 149 -2.94 -30.45 -18.31
N SER A 150 -2.57 -31.72 -18.28
CA SER A 150 -2.84 -32.69 -17.22
C SER A 150 -2.11 -32.34 -15.91
N PRO A 151 -2.46 -32.98 -14.78
CA PRO A 151 -1.76 -32.78 -13.50
C PRO A 151 -0.25 -33.09 -13.54
N ARG A 152 0.18 -33.98 -14.44
CA ARG A 152 1.60 -34.29 -14.64
C ARG A 152 2.30 -33.19 -15.44
N GLU A 153 1.74 -32.80 -16.58
CA GLU A 153 2.30 -31.72 -17.42
C GLU A 153 2.36 -30.39 -16.65
N LYS A 154 1.39 -30.11 -15.78
CA LYS A 154 1.44 -28.93 -14.90
C LYS A 154 2.60 -28.95 -13.91
N ARG A 155 3.05 -30.14 -13.45
CA ARG A 155 4.23 -30.28 -12.60
C ARG A 155 5.51 -30.05 -13.41
N GLU A 156 5.60 -30.64 -14.60
CA GLU A 156 6.72 -30.43 -15.53
C GLU A 156 6.85 -28.95 -15.92
N LEU A 157 5.74 -28.26 -16.20
CA LEU A 157 5.72 -26.82 -16.46
C LEU A 157 6.11 -25.99 -15.24
N ALA A 158 5.69 -26.38 -14.04
CA ALA A 158 6.06 -25.71 -12.80
C ALA A 158 7.59 -25.78 -12.59
N GLU A 159 8.18 -26.95 -12.78
CA GLU A 159 9.63 -27.18 -12.72
C GLU A 159 10.37 -26.36 -13.78
N ALA A 160 9.94 -26.41 -15.04
CA ALA A 160 10.58 -25.70 -16.15
C ALA A 160 10.52 -24.16 -16.00
N THR A 161 9.47 -23.64 -15.37
CA THR A 161 9.24 -22.19 -15.23
C THR A 161 9.66 -21.61 -13.89
N GLY A 162 9.98 -22.45 -12.91
CA GLY A 162 10.21 -22.06 -11.52
C GLY A 162 8.96 -21.52 -10.81
N LEU A 163 7.76 -21.86 -11.32
CA LEU A 163 6.48 -21.44 -10.75
C LEU A 163 5.87 -22.57 -9.93
N THR A 164 4.88 -22.26 -9.10
CA THR A 164 4.08 -23.30 -8.44
C THR A 164 3.05 -23.89 -9.40
N THR A 165 2.67 -25.14 -9.17
CA THR A 165 1.59 -25.82 -9.93
C THR A 165 0.27 -25.05 -9.92
N THR A 166 -0.02 -24.34 -8.82
CA THR A 166 -1.17 -23.43 -8.69
C THR A 166 -1.03 -22.21 -9.60
N GLN A 167 0.16 -21.58 -9.66
CA GLN A 167 0.43 -20.46 -10.56
C GLN A 167 0.27 -20.87 -12.03
N VAL A 168 0.80 -22.03 -12.41
CA VAL A 168 0.61 -22.61 -13.76
C VAL A 168 -0.87 -22.86 -14.03
N SER A 169 -1.59 -23.52 -13.12
CA SER A 169 -3.03 -23.79 -13.27
C SER A 169 -3.85 -22.52 -13.46
N ASN A 170 -3.56 -21.47 -12.67
CA ASN A 170 -4.23 -20.17 -12.77
C ASN A 170 -3.90 -19.46 -14.09
N TRP A 171 -2.67 -19.57 -14.57
CA TRP A 171 -2.28 -18.96 -15.84
C TRP A 171 -3.07 -19.54 -17.01
N PHE A 172 -3.16 -20.87 -17.12
CA PHE A 172 -3.93 -21.54 -18.18
C PHE A 172 -5.42 -21.22 -18.09
N LYS A 173 -6.00 -21.23 -16.88
CA LYS A 173 -7.38 -20.80 -16.65
C LYS A 173 -7.63 -19.37 -17.13
N ASN A 174 -6.77 -18.43 -16.73
CA ASN A 174 -6.90 -17.02 -17.07
C ASN A 174 -6.62 -16.74 -18.56
N ARG A 175 -5.79 -17.54 -19.23
CA ARG A 175 -5.57 -17.43 -20.68
C ARG A 175 -6.81 -17.85 -21.46
N ARG A 176 -7.38 -19.03 -21.17
CA ARG A 176 -8.64 -19.49 -21.78
C ARG A 176 -9.84 -18.58 -21.53
N GLN A 177 -9.87 -17.88 -20.38
CA GLN A 177 -10.90 -16.87 -20.12
C GLN A 177 -10.73 -15.62 -20.99
N ARG A 178 -9.49 -15.21 -21.27
CA ARG A 178 -9.20 -14.07 -22.14
C ARG A 178 -9.52 -14.38 -23.60
N ASP A 179 -9.20 -15.58 -24.06
CA ASP A 179 -9.45 -15.99 -25.45
C ASP A 179 -10.96 -16.05 -25.74
N ARG A 180 -11.74 -16.71 -24.88
CA ARG A 180 -13.22 -16.70 -24.97
C ARG A 180 -13.83 -15.30 -24.93
N ALA A 181 -13.25 -14.40 -24.13
CA ALA A 181 -13.73 -13.02 -24.04
C ALA A 181 -13.33 -12.15 -25.24
N ALA A 182 -12.32 -12.57 -26.02
CA ALA A 182 -11.96 -11.94 -27.29
C ALA A 182 -12.87 -12.45 -28.40
N GLU A 183 -13.10 -13.77 -28.47
CA GLU A 183 -14.04 -14.40 -29.41
C GLU A 183 -15.47 -13.87 -29.26
N ALA A 184 -15.93 -13.61 -28.03
CA ALA A 184 -17.28 -13.08 -27.78
C ALA A 184 -17.47 -11.58 -28.13
N LYS A 185 -16.40 -10.89 -28.55
CA LYS A 185 -16.44 -9.48 -28.98
C LYS A 185 -16.36 -9.31 -30.50
N GLU A 186 -16.07 -10.39 -31.21
CA GLU A 186 -16.18 -10.50 -32.67
C GLU A 186 -17.61 -10.93 -33.04
#